data_AF-A0AAV8Y376-F1
#
_entry.id   AF-A0AAV8Y376-F1
#
_cell.length_a   1.000
_cell.length_b   1.000
_cell.length_c   1.000
_cell.angle_alpha   90.00
_cell.angle_beta   90.00
_cell.angle_gamma   90.00
#
_symmetry.space_group_name_H-M   'P 1'
#
loop_
_entity.id
_entity.type
_entity.pdbx_description
1 polymer ?
#
loop_
_entity_poly.entity_id
_entity_poly.type
_entity_poly.pdbx_seq_one_letter_code
_entity_poly.pdbx_strand_id
1 'polypeptide(L)'
;MFSNADAKNIVDTFAQQAQKAKEERAKPPAPRVTQFSTGIQFGRQTQPTFMPLPVEEGPLYSYKPFTFPTDGPLPPSYQDIIERGFINHVRVETEQERAGGFRSTIACTRALQEALMGLFHTKKTSTVH
;
A
#
# COMPACT_ATOMS: atom_id res chain seq x y z
N MET A 1 3.83 65.17 -13.10
CA MET A 1 4.56 66.21 -12.34
C MET A 1 4.92 67.31 -13.33
N PHE A 2 4.44 68.53 -13.12
CA PHE A 2 4.82 69.67 -13.96
C PHE A 2 6.06 70.34 -13.37
N SER A 3 7.09 70.54 -14.20
CA SER A 3 8.40 71.07 -13.81
C SER A 3 8.33 72.59 -13.71
N ASN A 4 8.46 73.18 -12.52
CA ASN A 4 8.51 74.64 -12.32
C ASN A 4 9.91 75.24 -12.63
N ALA A 5 10.70 74.62 -13.51
CA ALA A 5 12.06 75.01 -13.81
C ALA A 5 12.15 75.74 -15.17
N ASP A 6 13.21 76.52 -15.37
CA ASP A 6 13.46 77.26 -16.61
C ASP A 6 13.35 76.38 -17.87
N ALA A 7 12.73 76.94 -18.91
CA ALA A 7 12.42 76.22 -20.14
C ALA A 7 13.63 75.52 -20.79
N LYS A 8 14.84 76.10 -20.65
CA LYS A 8 16.08 75.51 -21.17
C LYS A 8 16.41 74.16 -20.50
N ASN A 9 16.28 74.07 -19.18
CA ASN A 9 16.53 72.84 -18.42
C ASN A 9 15.51 71.73 -18.74
N ILE A 10 14.28 72.11 -19.08
CA ILE A 10 13.23 71.16 -19.46
C ILE A 10 13.58 70.51 -20.81
N VAL A 11 14.03 71.30 -21.78
CA VAL A 11 14.41 70.78 -23.10
C VAL A 11 15.61 69.83 -22.98
N ASP A 12 16.60 70.19 -22.16
CA ASP A 12 17.79 69.36 -21.97
C ASP A 12 17.47 68.02 -21.27
N THR A 13 16.58 68.02 -20.29
CA THR A 13 16.15 66.78 -19.61
C THR A 13 15.36 65.86 -20.53
N PHE A 14 14.49 66.40 -21.40
CA PHE A 14 13.79 65.59 -22.40
C PHE A 14 14.73 65.09 -23.51
N ALA A 15 15.72 65.89 -23.92
CA ALA A 15 16.74 65.46 -24.87
C ALA A 15 17.59 64.30 -24.30
N GLN A 16 17.98 64.38 -23.03
CA GLN A 16 18.71 63.32 -22.35
C GLN A 16 17.85 62.06 -22.15
N GLN A 17 16.57 62.19 -21.81
CA GLN A 17 15.66 61.04 -21.74
C GLN A 17 15.45 60.38 -23.12
N ALA A 18 15.33 61.17 -24.19
CA ALA A 18 15.21 60.66 -25.54
C ALA A 18 16.47 59.93 -26.01
N GLN A 19 17.66 60.41 -25.60
CA GLN A 19 18.93 59.72 -25.87
C GLN A 19 19.05 58.42 -25.08
N LYS A 20 18.73 58.40 -23.79
CA LYS A 20 18.71 57.17 -22.96
C LYS A 20 17.72 56.13 -23.50
N ALA A 21 16.53 56.55 -23.94
CA ALA A 21 15.55 55.65 -24.54
C ALA A 21 16.00 55.08 -25.90
N LYS A 22 16.81 55.82 -26.67
CA LYS A 22 17.41 55.33 -27.92
C LYS A 22 18.54 54.35 -27.67
N GLU A 23 19.35 54.59 -26.64
CA GLU A 23 20.47 53.71 -26.25
C GLU A 23 19.96 52.38 -25.64
N GLU A 24 18.83 52.40 -24.91
CA GLU A 24 18.19 51.19 -24.39
C GLU A 24 17.49 50.36 -25.49
N ARG A 25 17.10 50.99 -26.60
CA ARG A 25 16.58 50.31 -27.82
C ARG A 25 17.67 49.74 -28.74
N ALA A 26 18.94 50.05 -28.49
CA ALA A 26 20.07 49.59 -29.31
C ALA A 26 20.66 48.24 -28.85
N LYS A 27 20.09 47.61 -27.81
CA LYS A 27 20.43 46.22 -27.49
C LYS A 27 19.76 45.29 -28.52
N PRO A 28 20.51 44.43 -29.22
CA PRO A 28 19.92 43.53 -30.20
C PRO A 28 18.86 42.64 -29.52
N PRO A 29 17.67 42.45 -30.10
CA PRO A 29 16.68 41.56 -29.53
C PRO A 29 17.27 40.15 -29.50
N ALA A 30 17.31 39.55 -28.31
CA ALA A 30 17.73 38.17 -28.14
C ALA A 30 16.94 37.27 -29.11
N PRO A 31 17.58 36.28 -29.76
CA PRO A 31 16.92 35.45 -30.75
C PRO A 31 15.70 34.77 -30.10
N ARG A 32 14.51 35.05 -30.64
CA ARG A 32 13.28 34.39 -30.21
C ARG A 32 13.39 32.93 -30.59
N VAL A 33 13.74 32.08 -29.62
CA VAL A 33 13.63 30.64 -29.74
C VAL A 33 12.15 30.34 -30.01
N THR A 34 11.84 29.91 -31.24
CA THR A 34 10.50 29.49 -31.63
C THR A 34 10.16 28.21 -30.87
N GLN A 35 9.60 28.36 -29.68
CA GLN A 35 9.03 27.24 -28.94
C GLN A 35 7.84 26.71 -29.73
N PHE A 36 7.96 25.47 -30.19
CA PHE A 36 6.89 24.70 -30.79
C PHE A 36 5.82 24.47 -29.72
N SER A 37 4.72 25.23 -29.77
CA SER A 37 3.60 25.02 -28.85
C SER A 37 2.80 23.81 -29.36
N THR A 38 2.87 22.70 -28.63
CA THR A 38 1.86 21.66 -28.76
C THR A 38 0.58 22.28 -28.19
N GLY A 39 -0.41 22.55 -29.05
CA GLY A 39 -1.60 23.39 -28.81
C GLY A 39 -2.59 22.96 -27.70
N ILE A 40 -2.10 22.43 -26.58
CA ILE A 40 -2.83 22.21 -25.33
C ILE A 40 -1.98 22.87 -24.23
N GLN A 41 -2.54 23.90 -23.57
CA GLN A 41 -1.92 24.49 -22.40
C GLN A 41 -1.97 23.46 -21.25
N PHE A 42 -0.94 22.62 -21.17
CA PHE A 42 -0.61 21.86 -19.95
C PHE A 42 -0.09 22.84 -18.89
N GLY A 43 -1.00 23.69 -18.43
CA GLY A 43 -0.70 24.85 -17.58
C GLY A 43 -1.76 25.07 -16.51
N ARG A 44 -2.60 24.06 -16.21
CA ARG A 44 -3.10 23.96 -14.84
C ARG A 44 -1.88 23.57 -14.02
N GLN A 45 -1.25 24.61 -13.48
CA GLN A 45 -0.28 24.53 -12.41
C GLN A 45 -0.60 23.31 -11.57
N THR A 46 0.39 22.41 -11.50
CA THR A 46 0.63 21.56 -10.34
C THR A 46 0.35 22.40 -9.10
N GLN A 47 -0.89 22.37 -8.64
CA GLN A 47 -1.25 22.81 -7.31
C GLN A 47 -0.33 22.01 -6.39
N PRO A 48 0.55 22.64 -5.57
CA PRO A 48 1.28 21.93 -4.54
C PRO A 48 0.33 21.60 -3.36
N THR A 49 -0.87 21.09 -3.66
CA THR A 49 -1.82 20.60 -2.65
C THR A 49 -2.00 19.09 -2.72
N PHE A 50 -1.28 18.39 -3.60
CA PHE A 50 -1.04 16.97 -3.41
C PHE A 50 0.18 16.82 -2.51
N MET A 51 -0.02 17.07 -1.21
CA MET A 51 0.88 16.55 -0.20
C MET A 51 0.86 15.04 -0.38
N PRO A 52 1.99 14.38 -0.74
CA PRO A 52 2.00 12.93 -0.80
C PRO A 52 1.57 12.44 0.58
N LEU A 53 0.38 11.82 0.65
CA LEU A 53 -0.06 11.22 1.89
C LEU A 53 1.04 10.20 2.26
N PRO A 54 1.64 10.29 3.45
CA PRO A 54 2.48 9.21 3.94
C PRO A 54 1.63 7.95 3.83
N VAL A 55 2.04 7.03 2.98
CA VAL A 55 1.48 5.69 3.02
C VAL A 55 1.97 5.16 4.36
N GLU A 56 1.11 5.18 5.37
CA GLU A 56 1.39 4.48 6.62
C GLU A 56 1.36 2.99 6.29
N GLU A 57 2.44 2.50 5.68
CA GLU A 57 2.74 1.09 5.59
C GLU A 57 2.92 0.61 7.03
N GLY A 58 1.81 0.15 7.60
CA GLY A 58 1.82 -0.58 8.85
C GLY A 58 2.79 -1.76 8.75
N PRO A 59 3.26 -2.29 9.89
CA PRO A 59 4.19 -3.40 9.90
C PRO A 59 3.64 -4.56 9.06
N LEU A 60 4.51 -5.14 8.23
CA LEU A 60 4.16 -6.27 7.36
C LEU A 60 3.56 -7.40 8.19
N TYR A 61 2.37 -7.86 7.79
CA TYR A 61 1.73 -9.00 8.43
C TYR A 61 2.60 -10.26 8.27
N SER A 62 2.94 -10.89 9.39
CA SER A 62 3.57 -12.20 9.42
C SER A 62 2.58 -13.24 9.92
N TYR A 63 2.36 -14.29 9.13
CA TYR A 63 1.46 -15.38 9.50
C TYR A 63 2.01 -16.09 10.75
N LYS A 64 1.17 -16.12 11.80
CA LYS A 64 1.41 -16.93 12.99
C LYS A 64 0.45 -18.11 12.97
N PRO A 65 0.93 -19.36 12.95
CA PRO A 65 0.07 -20.52 13.01
C PRO A 65 -0.70 -20.53 14.33
N PHE A 66 -1.97 -20.92 14.26
CA PHE A 66 -2.80 -21.07 15.45
C PHE A 66 -2.34 -22.28 16.26
N THR A 67 -2.05 -22.08 17.54
CA THR A 67 -1.70 -23.15 18.47
C THR A 67 -2.79 -23.28 19.53
N PHE A 68 -3.36 -24.48 19.65
CA PHE A 68 -4.35 -24.79 20.68
C PHE A 68 -3.72 -25.68 21.75
N PRO A 69 -3.91 -25.39 23.06
CA PRO A 69 -3.47 -26.30 24.11
C PRO A 69 -4.29 -27.58 24.06
N THR A 70 -3.63 -28.70 23.83
CA THR A 70 -4.27 -30.03 23.78
C THR A 70 -3.81 -30.84 24.97
N ASP A 71 -4.72 -31.16 25.90
CA ASP A 71 -4.45 -32.00 27.07
C ASP A 71 -4.47 -33.49 26.68
N GLY A 72 -3.60 -33.91 25.78
CA GLY A 72 -3.61 -35.27 25.23
C GLY A 72 -2.41 -35.56 24.33
N PRO A 73 -2.29 -36.80 23.84
CA PRO A 73 -1.26 -37.15 22.87
C PRO A 73 -1.51 -36.41 21.54
N LEU A 74 -0.42 -36.15 20.81
CA LEU A 74 -0.51 -35.52 19.49
C LEU A 74 -1.24 -36.47 18.52
N PRO A 75 -2.26 -36.01 17.80
CA PRO A 75 -2.91 -36.84 16.78
C PRO A 75 -1.95 -37.16 15.63
N PRO A 76 -2.15 -38.31 14.95
CA PRO A 76 -1.30 -38.69 13.82
C PRO A 76 -1.41 -37.68 12.67
N SER A 77 -0.32 -37.55 11.91
CA SER A 77 -0.27 -36.67 10.74
C SER A 77 -1.22 -37.15 9.64
N TYR A 78 -1.60 -36.25 8.73
CA TYR A 78 -2.41 -36.60 7.57
C TYR A 78 -1.80 -37.72 6.72
N GLN A 79 -0.47 -37.73 6.55
CA GLN A 79 0.24 -38.79 5.82
C GLN A 79 0.21 -40.11 6.57
N ASP A 80 0.48 -40.10 7.87
CA ASP A 80 0.39 -41.30 8.73
C ASP A 80 -0.99 -41.95 8.65
N ILE A 81 -2.06 -41.14 8.58
CA ILE A 81 -3.44 -41.64 8.49
C ILE A 81 -3.67 -42.45 7.20
N ILE A 82 -3.04 -42.02 6.10
CA ILE A 82 -3.12 -42.71 4.80
C ILE A 82 -2.23 -43.95 4.79
N GLU A 83 -0.95 -43.79 5.16
CA GLU A 83 0.05 -44.86 5.08
C GLU A 83 -0.27 -46.03 6.01
N ARG A 84 -0.78 -45.75 7.20
CA ARG A 84 -1.16 -46.77 8.19
C ARG A 84 -2.58 -47.32 7.98
N GLY A 85 -3.28 -46.84 6.95
CA GLY A 85 -4.58 -47.39 6.55
C GLY A 85 -5.73 -47.11 7.52
N PHE A 86 -5.66 -46.07 8.34
CA PHE A 86 -6.76 -45.69 9.25
C PHE A 86 -8.07 -45.43 8.49
N ILE A 87 -7.97 -44.95 7.25
CA ILE A 87 -9.11 -44.70 6.37
C ILE A 87 -9.91 -45.96 6.01
N ASN A 88 -9.32 -47.16 6.12
CA ASN A 88 -10.00 -48.42 5.77
C ASN A 88 -11.20 -48.71 6.68
N HIS A 89 -11.24 -48.08 7.86
CA HIS A 89 -12.32 -48.21 8.83
C HIS A 89 -13.35 -47.06 8.76
N VAL A 90 -13.23 -46.17 7.77
CA VAL A 90 -14.12 -45.04 7.57
C VAL A 90 -14.86 -45.21 6.25
N ARG A 91 -16.14 -44.83 6.21
CA ARG A 91 -16.96 -44.89 4.98
C ARG A 91 -16.28 -44.08 3.86
N VAL A 92 -16.22 -44.63 2.65
CA VAL A 92 -15.69 -43.95 1.47
C VAL A 92 -16.61 -42.80 1.05
N GLU A 93 -16.04 -41.69 0.59
CA GLU A 93 -16.79 -40.56 0.06
C GLU A 93 -17.52 -40.87 -1.25
N THR A 94 -18.69 -40.26 -1.43
CA THR A 94 -19.38 -40.24 -2.73
C THR A 94 -18.82 -39.14 -3.64
N GLU A 95 -19.04 -39.24 -4.95
CA GLU A 95 -18.55 -38.23 -5.90
C GLU A 95 -19.15 -36.83 -5.65
N GLN A 96 -20.40 -36.78 -5.20
CA GLN A 96 -21.09 -35.55 -4.84
C GLN A 96 -20.46 -34.88 -3.60
N GLU A 97 -20.12 -35.67 -2.57
CA GLU A 97 -19.43 -35.17 -1.38
C GLU A 97 -18.02 -34.68 -1.71
N ARG A 98 -17.31 -35.41 -2.57
CA ARG A 98 -15.99 -35.00 -3.07
C ARG A 98 -16.03 -33.69 -3.82
N ALA A 99 -17.06 -33.46 -4.64
CA ALA A 99 -17.28 -32.19 -5.31
C ALA A 99 -17.57 -31.05 -4.33
N GLY A 100 -18.16 -31.35 -3.17
CA GLY A 100 -18.36 -30.43 -2.04
C GLY A 100 -17.10 -30.21 -1.17
N GLY A 101 -15.95 -30.78 -1.54
CA GLY A 101 -14.70 -30.67 -0.79
C GLY A 101 -14.58 -31.63 0.39
N PHE A 102 -15.54 -32.55 0.57
CA PHE A 102 -15.45 -33.59 1.59
C PHE A 102 -14.55 -34.73 1.12
N ARG A 103 -13.71 -35.22 2.04
CA ARG A 103 -12.94 -36.46 1.88
C ARG A 103 -13.04 -37.27 3.16
N SER A 104 -13.12 -38.59 3.07
CA SER A 104 -13.18 -39.45 4.25
C SER A 104 -11.95 -39.31 5.15
N THR A 105 -10.81 -38.88 4.60
CA THR A 105 -9.63 -38.50 5.38
C THR A 105 -9.91 -37.40 6.41
N ILE A 106 -10.77 -36.43 6.08
CA ILE A 106 -11.12 -35.30 6.98
C ILE A 106 -11.96 -35.80 8.16
N ALA A 107 -12.89 -36.71 7.89
CA ALA A 107 -13.68 -37.34 8.95
C ALA A 107 -12.79 -38.17 9.89
N CYS A 108 -11.86 -38.94 9.31
CA CYS A 108 -10.90 -39.75 10.07
C CYS A 108 -9.99 -38.88 10.95
N THR A 109 -9.36 -37.84 10.38
CA THR A 109 -8.49 -36.93 11.13
C THR A 109 -9.24 -36.25 12.28
N ARG A 110 -10.48 -35.79 12.02
CA ARG A 110 -11.30 -35.13 13.03
C ARG A 110 -11.66 -36.08 14.18
N ALA A 111 -12.07 -37.31 13.86
CA ALA A 111 -12.41 -38.30 14.87
C ALA A 111 -11.22 -38.64 15.77
N LEU A 112 -10.03 -38.80 15.19
CA LEU A 112 -8.80 -39.04 15.96
C LEU A 112 -8.41 -37.83 16.82
N GLN A 113 -8.55 -36.61 16.28
CA GLN A 113 -8.27 -35.40 17.05
C GLN A 113 -9.17 -35.31 18.28
N GLU A 114 -10.47 -35.56 18.12
CA GLU A 114 -11.45 -35.54 19.21
C GLU A 114 -11.23 -36.64 20.24
N ALA A 115 -10.88 -37.85 19.80
CA ALA A 115 -10.60 -38.97 20.69
C ALA A 115 -9.35 -38.74 21.56
N LEU A 116 -8.40 -37.94 21.08
CA LEU A 116 -7.11 -37.71 21.75
C LEU A 116 -7.06 -36.38 22.51
N MET A 117 -7.85 -35.36 22.13
CA MET A 117 -7.86 -34.06 22.82
C MET A 117 -8.54 -34.18 24.20
N GLY A 118 -7.78 -34.22 25.28
CA GLY A 118 -8.33 -34.22 26.65
C GLY A 118 -8.14 -35.52 27.43
N LEU A 119 -7.42 -36.52 26.91
CA LEU A 119 -7.12 -37.74 27.65
C LEU A 119 -6.29 -37.51 28.93
N PHE A 120 -5.51 -36.44 28.99
CA PHE A 120 -4.71 -36.08 30.17
C PHE A 120 -5.44 -35.13 31.11
N HIS A 121 -6.69 -34.78 30.81
CA HIS A 121 -7.46 -33.88 31.65
C HIS A 121 -7.90 -34.59 32.93
N THR A 122 -7.23 -34.28 34.04
CA THR A 122 -7.62 -34.74 35.38
C THR A 122 -8.20 -33.59 36.20
N LYS A 123 -9.28 -33.85 36.93
CA LYS A 123 -9.83 -32.89 37.90
C LYS A 123 -8.75 -32.54 38.92
N LYS A 124 -8.35 -31.26 39.00
CA LYS A 124 -7.48 -30.78 40.07
C LYS A 124 -8.20 -30.99 41.41
N THR A 125 -7.66 -31.83 42.28
CA THR A 125 -8.08 -31.88 43.69
C THR A 125 -7.67 -30.55 44.31
N SER A 126 -8.64 -29.75 44.73
CA SER A 126 -8.37 -28.53 45.50
C SER A 126 -7.78 -28.93 46.85
N THR A 127 -6.46 -28.97 46.95
CA THR A 127 -5.76 -29.00 48.24
C THR A 127 -5.98 -27.63 48.86
N VAL A 128 -7.03 -27.53 49.67
CA VAL A 128 -7.26 -26.41 50.58
C VAL A 128 -6.17 -26.51 51.65
N HIS A 129 -5.23 -25.58 51.61
CA HIS A 129 -4.31 -25.30 52.72
C HIS A 129 -5.00 -24.41 53.75
#